data_AF-A0A928SVZ1-F1
#
_entry.id   AF-A0A928SVZ1-F1
#
_cell.length_a   1.000
_cell.length_b   1.000
_cell.length_c   1.000
_cell.angle_alpha   90.00
_cell.angle_beta   90.00
_cell.angle_gamma   90.00
#
_symmetry.space_group_name_H-M   'P 1'
#
loop_
_entity.id
_entity.type
_entity.pdbx_description
1 polymer ?
#
loop_
_entity_poly.entity_id
_entity_poly.type
_entity_poly.pdbx_seq_one_letter_code
_entity_poly.pdbx_strand_id
1 'polypeptide(L)'
;MAAASCGGDDDGGGTTGTGGAGTGGAAGAGGAAGDASVTGGAGGVDGGGGTAGAGGGGGTAGCPPYHALCGGQCTYTGNDPKNCGGCGVACPAGQVCSAGGCSTDCMPGLDACSGSCVDTQTSNDHCGACGTKCGAGTGCVNGSCVTATVFQPPQKCGGGSGPPIDVGVGDVKCTGDLGATTFTWAVCSCKNIKLSSKLLVDGFDSTKGPYKPGELGGGVGANGWIQASSEGNVYGQIWSGSIPQGIKAGSKWGVYNDLQCAGPLDASEMTEAKDAYVGGAVTGKLAVAGTLTTPTATGGGVTYGKLVTAPVTVPPPCECAKKVPVAAIVAAKKTANDNALISLDPAILSKPGHPDRIDLPCGQYYLTGFSLTGAATIVAHGHTAIYIDGDISAGAFLAMTPEPGGSLDIFVSGTITASSDFKIGSANFPALTRLYLGGATTFTLTSNVVIGGNVWAGNAKVMWTSDTELFGAVFGDDFEATAALNIHYDRAVVTQGDECKKTPPPDAGTDSGITCGTCKDCGNQACISGSCGQCSSSAQCCPPLQCFNGACVQLVK
;
A
#
# COMPACT_ATOMS: atom_id res chain seq x y z
N MET A 1 57.68 -23.64 -5.60
CA MET A 1 58.96 -23.93 -6.29
C MET A 1 59.04 -23.00 -7.50
N ALA A 2 60.05 -22.12 -7.52
CA ALA A 2 60.69 -21.38 -8.64
C ALA A 2 59.80 -20.67 -9.71
N ALA A 3 60.04 -19.45 -10.19
CA ALA A 3 61.25 -18.60 -10.30
C ALA A 3 60.86 -17.11 -10.49
N ALA A 4 61.59 -16.15 -9.87
CA ALA A 4 62.54 -15.16 -10.47
C ALA A 4 61.86 -13.91 -11.11
N SER A 5 61.92 -12.67 -10.56
CA SER A 5 63.02 -11.67 -10.38
C SER A 5 63.55 -11.09 -11.72
N CYS A 6 63.90 -9.81 -11.99
CA CYS A 6 64.19 -8.53 -11.30
C CYS A 6 63.81 -7.38 -12.29
N GLY A 7 63.89 -6.06 -12.04
CA GLY A 7 64.49 -5.19 -11.02
C GLY A 7 63.73 -3.83 -10.99
N GLY A 8 63.97 -2.88 -10.09
CA GLY A 8 65.18 -2.54 -9.36
C GLY A 8 65.64 -1.17 -9.85
N ASP A 9 65.29 -0.10 -9.12
CA ASP A 9 66.12 1.10 -8.96
C ASP A 9 65.69 1.83 -7.67
N ASP A 10 66.70 1.97 -6.82
CA ASP A 10 66.71 2.55 -5.48
C ASP A 10 66.81 4.08 -5.53
N ASP A 11 66.29 4.73 -4.48
CA ASP A 11 66.84 5.89 -3.75
C ASP A 11 65.69 6.41 -2.85
N GLY A 12 65.69 6.35 -1.52
CA GLY A 12 66.80 6.43 -0.58
C GLY A 12 66.73 7.79 0.12
N GLY A 13 66.10 7.87 1.31
CA GLY A 13 66.17 9.08 2.14
C GLY A 13 65.07 9.22 3.19
N GLY A 14 65.21 8.52 4.32
CA GLY A 14 64.43 8.78 5.54
C GLY A 14 65.08 9.82 6.45
N THR A 15 64.30 10.37 7.39
CA THR A 15 64.63 10.68 8.81
C THR A 15 63.48 11.50 9.43
N THR A 16 62.68 10.94 10.35
CA THR A 16 62.74 10.88 11.83
C THR A 16 62.10 12.05 12.61
N GLY A 17 61.15 11.70 13.48
CA GLY A 17 60.85 12.32 14.79
C GLY A 17 60.07 13.64 14.75
N THR A 18 59.15 14.01 15.65
CA THR A 18 58.77 13.65 17.03
C THR A 18 57.34 14.25 17.23
N GLY A 19 56.38 13.69 17.96
CA GLY A 19 56.40 13.49 19.42
C GLY A 19 56.09 14.82 20.16
N GLY A 20 54.81 15.13 20.41
CA GLY A 20 54.41 16.32 21.16
C GLY A 20 53.00 16.21 21.75
N ALA A 21 52.92 15.84 23.04
CA ALA A 21 51.71 15.86 23.85
C ALA A 21 51.43 17.27 24.39
N GLY A 22 50.15 17.66 24.47
CA GLY A 22 49.68 18.87 25.14
C GLY A 22 48.38 18.57 25.88
N THR A 23 48.38 18.87 27.18
CA THR A 23 47.32 18.59 28.16
C THR A 23 46.56 19.87 28.53
N GLY A 24 45.29 19.73 28.95
CA GLY A 24 44.72 20.47 30.09
C GLY A 24 43.80 21.68 29.81
N GLY A 25 42.66 21.71 30.54
CA GLY A 25 41.93 22.93 30.94
C GLY A 25 40.47 23.00 30.46
N ALA A 26 39.49 22.50 31.24
CA ALA A 26 38.64 23.27 32.18
C ALA A 26 37.43 23.96 31.48
N ALA A 27 36.21 23.44 31.64
CA ALA A 27 35.23 23.77 32.70
C ALA A 27 34.53 25.13 32.53
N GLY A 28 33.20 25.08 32.34
CA GLY A 28 32.32 26.25 32.35
C GLY A 28 30.84 25.83 32.35
N ALA A 29 30.24 25.78 33.53
CA ALA A 29 28.83 25.55 33.78
C ALA A 29 28.11 26.88 34.13
N GLY A 30 26.77 26.89 33.99
CA GLY A 30 25.87 27.93 34.51
C GLY A 30 25.05 28.56 33.37
N GLY A 31 23.76 28.24 33.22
CA GLY A 31 22.64 28.85 33.97
C GLY A 31 21.91 29.81 33.00
N ALA A 32 20.60 30.04 32.99
CA ALA A 32 19.53 29.75 33.91
C ALA A 32 18.18 29.81 33.15
N ALA A 33 17.13 29.40 33.86
CA ALA A 33 15.74 29.44 33.47
C ALA A 33 15.19 30.85 33.17
N GLY A 34 14.14 30.90 32.35
CA GLY A 34 13.24 32.03 32.17
C GLY A 34 11.87 31.52 31.77
N ASP A 35 10.98 31.46 32.76
CA ASP A 35 9.54 31.18 32.63
C ASP A 35 8.80 32.48 32.30
N ALA A 36 7.72 32.40 31.51
CA ALA A 36 6.47 33.15 31.65
C ALA A 36 5.68 33.32 30.33
N SER A 37 4.42 32.86 30.40
CA SER A 37 3.20 33.62 30.06
C SER A 37 2.73 33.76 28.61
N VAL A 38 1.81 32.85 28.24
CA VAL A 38 0.45 33.08 27.68
C VAL A 38 0.14 34.46 27.06
N THR A 39 -0.25 34.45 25.78
CA THR A 39 -1.48 35.08 25.26
C THR A 39 -1.95 34.35 23.99
N GLY A 40 -3.24 34.04 23.93
CA GLY A 40 -3.86 33.35 22.80
C GLY A 40 -4.03 34.24 21.55
N GLY A 41 -4.25 33.58 20.42
CA GLY A 41 -4.60 34.21 19.15
C GLY A 41 -4.99 33.15 18.13
N ALA A 42 -6.29 32.95 17.95
CA ALA A 42 -6.84 32.23 16.81
C ALA A 42 -6.58 33.01 15.52
N GLY A 43 -6.15 32.33 14.46
CA GLY A 43 -5.98 32.91 13.13
C GLY A 43 -5.60 31.84 12.13
N GLY A 44 -6.50 31.56 11.19
CA GLY A 44 -6.25 30.66 10.07
C GLY A 44 -5.25 31.26 9.08
N VAL A 45 -4.64 30.38 8.27
CA VAL A 45 -3.94 30.78 7.05
C VAL A 45 -4.27 29.80 5.93
N ASP A 46 -4.93 30.35 4.91
CA ASP A 46 -5.03 29.80 3.57
C ASP A 46 -3.66 29.79 2.87
N GLY A 47 -3.58 29.02 1.79
CA GLY A 47 -2.37 28.66 1.08
C GLY A 47 -1.56 29.78 0.44
N GLY A 48 -0.32 29.42 0.12
CA GLY A 48 0.61 30.23 -0.69
C GLY A 48 1.68 29.32 -1.27
N GLY A 49 1.62 29.09 -2.59
CA GLY A 49 2.61 28.34 -3.34
C GLY A 49 3.97 29.03 -3.37
N GLY A 50 5.02 28.24 -3.13
CA GLY A 50 6.40 28.63 -3.39
C GLY A 50 6.92 27.88 -4.60
N THR A 51 7.08 28.58 -5.72
CA THR A 51 7.77 28.10 -6.91
C THR A 51 9.26 27.94 -6.62
N ALA A 52 9.77 26.71 -6.56
CA ALA A 52 11.20 26.45 -6.59
C ALA A 52 11.69 26.47 -8.05
N GLY A 53 12.41 27.52 -8.42
CA GLY A 53 13.07 27.67 -9.71
C GLY A 53 14.26 26.72 -9.86
N ALA A 54 14.43 26.23 -11.08
CA ALA A 54 15.50 25.33 -11.49
C ALA A 54 16.90 25.99 -11.40
N GLY A 55 17.83 25.24 -10.83
CA GLY A 55 19.29 25.49 -10.83
C GLY A 55 20.00 24.22 -10.35
N GLY A 56 20.89 23.67 -11.19
CA GLY A 56 21.30 22.26 -11.14
C GLY A 56 22.32 21.85 -10.08
N GLY A 57 22.36 20.54 -9.81
CA GLY A 57 23.49 19.80 -9.26
C GLY A 57 23.45 19.50 -7.75
N GLY A 58 22.89 18.34 -7.37
CA GLY A 58 23.04 17.75 -6.04
C GLY A 58 21.74 17.11 -5.52
N GLY A 59 21.72 15.79 -5.37
CA GLY A 59 20.55 15.06 -4.89
C GLY A 59 20.14 15.49 -3.48
N THR A 60 18.97 16.13 -3.36
CA THR A 60 18.23 16.16 -2.11
C THR A 60 17.29 14.96 -2.11
N ALA A 61 17.79 13.85 -1.58
CA ALA A 61 16.99 12.68 -1.24
C ALA A 61 15.92 13.09 -0.21
N GLY A 62 14.66 13.01 -0.60
CA GLY A 62 13.56 13.00 0.36
C GLY A 62 13.64 11.76 1.26
N CYS A 63 13.02 11.83 2.42
CA CYS A 63 12.83 10.65 3.25
C CYS A 63 11.84 9.67 2.60
N PRO A 64 11.91 8.37 2.91
CA PRO A 64 10.92 7.41 2.42
C PRO A 64 9.51 7.78 2.93
N PRO A 65 8.45 7.22 2.34
CA PRO A 65 7.08 7.45 2.80
C PRO A 65 6.94 7.29 4.32
N TYR A 66 6.03 8.07 4.92
CA TYR A 66 5.80 8.13 6.39
C TYR A 66 6.95 8.69 7.24
N HIS A 67 8.04 9.15 6.62
CA HIS A 67 9.16 9.76 7.34
C HIS A 67 9.30 11.25 7.03
N ALA A 68 9.74 12.01 8.03
CA ALA A 68 10.14 13.41 7.88
C ALA A 68 11.65 13.56 8.07
N LEU A 69 12.26 14.52 7.37
CA LEU A 69 13.68 14.84 7.53
C LEU A 69 13.86 15.70 8.79
N CYS A 70 14.21 15.07 9.91
CA CYS A 70 14.40 15.70 11.21
C CYS A 70 15.88 15.74 11.58
N GLY A 71 16.46 16.93 11.71
CA GLY A 71 17.88 17.08 12.07
C GLY A 71 18.84 16.39 11.10
N GLY A 72 18.46 16.27 9.82
CA GLY A 72 19.25 15.58 8.80
C GLY A 72 19.11 14.06 8.79
N GLN A 73 18.16 13.49 9.54
CA GLN A 73 17.86 12.05 9.56
C GLN A 73 16.37 11.81 9.27
N CYS A 74 16.06 10.69 8.60
CA CYS A 74 14.68 10.32 8.36
C CYS A 74 14.08 9.72 9.63
N THR A 75 13.07 10.40 10.18
CA THR A 75 12.36 9.99 11.39
C THR A 75 10.96 9.53 11.00
N TYR A 76 10.57 8.33 11.43
CA TYR A 76 9.22 7.83 11.21
C TYR A 76 8.21 8.67 11.98
N THR A 77 7.14 9.08 11.30
CA THR A 77 6.15 10.03 11.86
C THR A 77 4.75 9.45 11.99
N GLY A 78 4.56 8.19 11.59
CA GLY A 78 3.24 7.57 11.48
C GLY A 78 2.57 7.21 12.81
N ASN A 79 3.34 6.92 13.86
CA ASN A 79 2.82 6.69 15.21
C ASN A 79 3.79 7.15 16.33
N ASP A 80 4.79 7.97 15.99
CA ASP A 80 5.73 8.54 16.96
C ASP A 80 5.02 9.67 17.73
N PRO A 81 4.87 9.54 19.07
CA PRO A 81 4.12 10.51 19.86
C PRO A 81 4.83 11.87 19.97
N LYS A 82 6.12 11.94 19.61
CA LYS A 82 6.95 13.15 19.61
C LYS A 82 7.15 13.74 18.22
N ASN A 83 6.80 13.01 17.16
CA ASN A 83 7.03 13.41 15.78
C ASN A 83 5.80 13.09 14.88
N CYS A 84 4.58 13.28 15.37
CA CYS A 84 3.37 12.86 14.69
C CYS A 84 3.10 13.66 13.42
N GLY A 85 3.28 13.04 12.26
CA GLY A 85 3.18 13.69 10.95
C GLY A 85 4.30 14.69 10.62
N GLY A 86 5.25 14.92 11.53
CA GLY A 86 6.34 15.88 11.33
C GLY A 86 7.25 16.03 12.55
N CYS A 87 8.43 16.61 12.33
CA CYS A 87 9.46 16.75 13.35
C CYS A 87 8.99 17.59 14.54
N GLY A 88 9.11 17.04 15.76
CA GLY A 88 8.75 17.74 17.01
C GLY A 88 7.24 17.98 17.19
N VAL A 89 6.40 17.42 16.32
CA VAL A 89 4.94 17.53 16.43
C VAL A 89 4.47 16.53 17.47
N ALA A 90 4.17 17.00 18.68
CA ALA A 90 3.56 16.21 19.73
C ALA A 90 2.03 16.38 19.71
N CYS A 91 1.30 15.30 19.98
CA CYS A 91 -0.15 15.39 20.05
C CYS A 91 -0.64 16.09 21.32
N PRO A 92 -1.74 16.85 21.23
CA PRO A 92 -2.40 17.43 22.40
C PRO A 92 -2.70 16.40 23.49
N ALA A 93 -2.82 16.87 24.73
CA ALA A 93 -3.17 16.01 25.85
C ALA A 93 -4.48 15.23 25.59
N GLY A 94 -4.46 13.92 25.84
CA GLY A 94 -5.59 13.03 25.57
C GLY A 94 -5.68 12.51 24.14
N GLN A 95 -4.73 12.84 23.27
CA GLN A 95 -4.63 12.31 21.91
C GLN A 95 -3.44 11.38 21.73
N VAL A 96 -3.54 10.53 20.70
CA VAL A 96 -2.50 9.60 20.24
C VAL A 96 -2.09 9.92 18.82
N CYS A 97 -0.86 9.55 18.46
CA CYS A 97 -0.42 9.57 17.07
C CYS A 97 -0.92 8.32 16.34
N SER A 98 -1.77 8.51 15.34
CA SER A 98 -2.33 7.47 14.48
C SER A 98 -2.17 7.86 13.02
N ALA A 99 -1.49 7.04 12.22
CA ALA A 99 -1.23 7.30 10.80
C ALA A 99 -0.73 8.72 10.50
N GLY A 100 0.17 9.26 11.35
CA GLY A 100 0.75 10.60 11.19
C GLY A 100 -0.18 11.75 11.58
N GLY A 101 -1.38 11.48 12.07
CA GLY A 101 -2.30 12.49 12.59
C GLY A 101 -2.58 12.31 14.08
N CYS A 102 -2.75 13.42 14.79
CA CYS A 102 -3.21 13.38 16.17
C CYS A 102 -4.72 13.07 16.22
N SER A 103 -5.07 12.04 16.97
CA SER A 103 -6.43 11.48 17.04
C SER A 103 -6.80 11.15 18.48
N THR A 104 -8.10 11.13 18.80
CA THR A 104 -8.60 10.65 20.09
C THR A 104 -8.55 9.12 20.18
N ASP A 105 -8.64 8.46 19.03
CA ASP A 105 -8.77 7.02 18.92
C ASP A 105 -7.78 6.46 17.89
N CYS A 106 -7.44 5.18 18.07
CA CYS A 106 -6.62 4.45 17.13
C CYS A 106 -7.45 3.83 16.00
N MET A 107 -6.79 3.58 14.87
CA MET A 107 -7.37 2.80 13.78
C MET A 107 -7.76 1.38 14.25
N PRO A 108 -8.75 0.72 13.61
CA PRO A 108 -9.17 -0.62 13.99
C PRO A 108 -8.02 -1.62 14.12
N GLY A 109 -8.06 -2.43 15.17
CA GLY A 109 -7.04 -3.44 15.48
C GLY A 109 -5.78 -2.91 16.15
N LEU A 110 -5.78 -1.64 16.62
CA LEU A 110 -4.70 -1.00 17.36
C LEU A 110 -5.21 -0.42 18.69
N ASP A 111 -4.31 -0.35 19.68
CA ASP A 111 -4.57 0.19 21.01
C ASP A 111 -3.80 1.49 21.26
N ALA A 112 -4.40 2.38 22.05
CA ALA A 112 -3.81 3.62 22.49
C ALA A 112 -2.81 3.38 23.64
N CYS A 113 -1.51 3.42 23.34
CA CYS A 113 -0.44 3.19 24.29
C CYS A 113 0.55 4.36 24.36
N SER A 114 0.56 5.07 25.49
CA SER A 114 1.55 6.14 25.79
C SER A 114 1.66 7.22 24.70
N GLY A 115 0.53 7.61 24.09
CA GLY A 115 0.49 8.61 23.02
C GLY A 115 0.68 8.03 21.61
N SER A 116 0.80 6.71 21.46
CA SER A 116 0.95 6.03 20.16
C SER A 116 -0.14 5.00 19.93
N CYS A 117 -0.52 4.80 18.68
CA CYS A 117 -1.31 3.65 18.27
C CYS A 117 -0.42 2.45 17.94
N VAL A 118 -0.60 1.35 18.67
CA VAL A 118 0.24 0.15 18.59
C VAL A 118 -0.61 -1.10 18.50
N ASP A 119 -0.08 -2.13 17.86
CA ASP A 119 -0.72 -3.44 17.83
C ASP A 119 -0.26 -4.27 19.04
N THR A 120 -1.10 -4.40 20.07
CA THR A 120 -0.74 -5.18 21.26
C THR A 120 -0.65 -6.68 21.02
N GLN A 121 -1.11 -7.17 19.85
CA GLN A 121 -1.03 -8.59 19.51
C GLN A 121 0.33 -8.99 18.95
N THR A 122 1.11 -8.03 18.42
CA THR A 122 2.39 -8.30 17.74
C THR A 122 3.53 -7.40 18.21
N SER A 123 3.26 -6.35 18.99
CA SER A 123 4.30 -5.45 19.50
C SER A 123 5.09 -6.08 20.65
N ASN A 124 6.41 -6.15 20.50
CA ASN A 124 7.31 -6.59 21.58
C ASN A 124 7.33 -5.65 22.79
N ASP A 125 6.95 -4.38 22.60
CA ASP A 125 6.95 -3.38 23.66
C ASP A 125 5.58 -3.19 24.35
N HIS A 126 4.52 -3.78 23.80
CA HIS A 126 3.14 -3.60 24.24
C HIS A 126 2.32 -4.91 24.16
N CYS A 127 2.94 -6.05 24.47
CA CYS A 127 2.34 -7.36 24.25
C CYS A 127 1.17 -7.66 25.20
N GLY A 128 -0.04 -7.76 24.66
CA GLY A 128 -1.28 -8.03 25.39
C GLY A 128 -1.83 -6.85 26.19
N ALA A 129 -0.97 -5.88 26.56
CA ALA A 129 -1.35 -4.62 27.18
C ALA A 129 -0.27 -3.55 26.99
N CYS A 130 -0.66 -2.28 27.07
CA CYS A 130 0.27 -1.16 26.94
C CYS A 130 1.43 -1.23 27.95
N GLY A 131 2.67 -1.18 27.45
CA GLY A 131 3.88 -1.16 28.27
C GLY A 131 4.36 -2.54 28.73
N THR A 132 3.62 -3.61 28.40
CA THR A 132 4.05 -4.99 28.66
C THR A 132 5.11 -5.39 27.63
N LYS A 133 6.37 -5.38 28.04
CA LYS A 133 7.48 -5.75 27.16
C LYS A 133 7.80 -7.24 27.24
N CYS A 134 8.04 -7.85 26.08
CA CYS A 134 8.61 -9.19 26.03
C CYS A 134 10.10 -9.16 26.40
N GLY A 135 10.53 -10.15 27.18
CA GLY A 135 11.92 -10.29 27.63
C GLY A 135 12.86 -10.72 26.50
N ALA A 136 14.17 -10.64 26.75
CA ALA A 136 15.18 -11.07 25.79
C ALA A 136 14.95 -12.53 25.33
N GLY A 137 15.02 -12.76 24.01
CA GLY A 137 14.77 -14.08 23.41
C GLY A 137 13.29 -14.45 23.25
N THR A 138 12.38 -13.56 23.65
CA THR A 138 10.94 -13.71 23.44
C THR A 138 10.38 -12.58 22.57
N GLY A 139 9.20 -12.78 22.00
CA GLY A 139 8.48 -11.74 21.31
C GLY A 139 6.98 -11.99 21.32
N CYS A 140 6.23 -10.99 20.90
CA CYS A 140 4.79 -11.01 21.03
C CYS A 140 4.11 -11.80 19.91
N VAL A 141 3.23 -12.73 20.30
CA VAL A 141 2.36 -13.50 19.42
C VAL A 141 0.99 -13.56 20.05
N ASN A 142 0.00 -13.00 19.35
CA ASN A 142 -1.40 -12.95 19.81
C ASN A 142 -1.53 -12.46 21.27
N GLY A 143 -0.79 -11.39 21.60
CA GLY A 143 -0.83 -10.76 22.93
C GLY A 143 -0.09 -11.52 24.04
N SER A 144 0.65 -12.58 23.71
CA SER A 144 1.48 -13.34 24.66
C SER A 144 2.95 -13.33 24.27
N CYS A 145 3.84 -13.15 25.24
CA CYS A 145 5.28 -13.28 25.01
C CYS A 145 5.68 -14.76 24.92
N VAL A 146 6.17 -15.15 23.76
CA VAL A 146 6.58 -16.53 23.43
C VAL A 146 7.99 -16.53 22.84
N THR A 147 8.57 -17.70 22.64
CA THR A 147 9.92 -17.82 22.06
C THR A 147 9.95 -17.22 20.65
N ALA A 148 10.92 -16.35 20.40
CA ALA A 148 11.10 -15.69 19.11
C ALA A 148 12.45 -16.00 18.49
N THR A 149 12.46 -16.18 17.16
CA THR A 149 13.68 -16.25 16.37
C THR A 149 13.95 -14.88 15.76
N VAL A 150 14.97 -14.19 16.27
CA VAL A 150 15.38 -12.87 15.77
C VAL A 150 16.62 -13.00 14.92
N PHE A 151 16.49 -12.68 13.63
CA PHE A 151 17.61 -12.73 12.69
C PHE A 151 18.41 -11.43 12.70
N GLN A 152 19.74 -11.53 12.65
CA GLN A 152 20.60 -10.35 12.67
C GLN A 152 20.58 -9.65 11.31
N PRO A 153 20.48 -8.30 11.26
CA PRO A 153 20.48 -7.56 10.01
C PRO A 153 21.78 -7.75 9.22
N PRO A 154 21.72 -8.09 7.92
CA PRO A 154 22.91 -8.11 7.06
C PRO A 154 23.46 -6.69 6.84
N GLN A 155 24.74 -6.57 6.46
CA GLN A 155 25.43 -5.28 6.28
C GLN A 155 24.69 -4.30 5.36
N LYS A 156 23.97 -4.81 4.35
CA LYS A 156 23.17 -3.99 3.43
C LYS A 156 22.02 -3.21 4.10
N CYS A 157 21.65 -3.57 5.34
CA CYS A 157 20.69 -2.85 6.16
C CYS A 157 21.33 -1.73 7.00
N GLY A 158 22.66 -1.52 6.92
CA GLY A 158 23.44 -0.67 7.83
C GLY A 158 23.12 0.84 7.86
N GLY A 159 22.00 1.29 7.30
CA GLY A 159 21.57 2.69 7.26
C GLY A 159 20.08 2.92 7.47
N GLY A 160 19.33 1.94 8.02
CA GLY A 160 17.89 2.08 8.26
C GLY A 160 17.09 0.97 7.60
N SER A 161 16.06 1.34 6.84
CA SER A 161 15.09 0.42 6.23
C SER A 161 15.68 -0.49 5.14
N GLY A 162 16.96 -0.35 4.78
CA GLY A 162 17.56 -1.09 3.67
C GLY A 162 17.21 -0.50 2.30
N PRO A 163 17.66 -1.13 1.20
CA PRO A 163 17.30 -0.69 -0.15
C PRO A 163 15.86 -1.09 -0.51
N PRO A 164 15.20 -0.36 -1.43
CA PRO A 164 13.96 -0.80 -2.06
C PRO A 164 14.10 -2.22 -2.63
N ILE A 165 13.02 -3.01 -2.57
CA ILE A 165 13.04 -4.41 -3.00
C ILE A 165 12.94 -4.51 -4.52
N ASP A 166 13.97 -5.08 -5.15
CA ASP A 166 13.96 -5.47 -6.56
C ASP A 166 13.38 -6.88 -6.77
N VAL A 167 12.25 -6.97 -7.47
CA VAL A 167 11.61 -8.26 -7.80
C VAL A 167 12.32 -9.04 -8.90
N GLY A 168 13.15 -8.39 -9.73
CA GLY A 168 14.08 -9.03 -10.67
C GLY A 168 13.45 -9.77 -11.85
N VAL A 169 12.16 -9.57 -12.17
CA VAL A 169 11.47 -10.30 -13.24
C VAL A 169 10.73 -9.34 -14.18
N GLY A 170 11.10 -9.36 -15.47
CA GLY A 170 10.46 -8.56 -16.52
C GLY A 170 10.71 -7.06 -16.40
N ASP A 171 9.68 -6.27 -16.76
CA ASP A 171 9.68 -4.80 -16.68
C ASP A 171 9.56 -4.27 -15.25
N VAL A 172 9.15 -5.12 -14.30
CA VAL A 172 8.95 -4.75 -12.90
C VAL A 172 10.31 -4.79 -12.18
N LYS A 173 10.81 -3.62 -11.76
CA LYS A 173 12.12 -3.49 -11.11
C LYS A 173 12.04 -3.29 -9.60
N CYS A 174 10.85 -3.01 -9.05
CA CYS A 174 10.70 -2.65 -7.66
C CYS A 174 9.29 -2.96 -7.15
N THR A 175 9.15 -3.38 -5.89
CA THR A 175 7.84 -3.68 -5.30
C THR A 175 6.97 -2.45 -5.09
N GLY A 176 7.56 -1.29 -4.80
CA GLY A 176 6.92 0.04 -4.83
C GLY A 176 6.13 0.27 -6.11
N ASP A 177 6.80 0.13 -7.25
CA ASP A 177 6.23 0.32 -8.58
C ASP A 177 5.20 -0.73 -8.94
N LEU A 178 5.45 -1.97 -8.55
CA LEU A 178 4.48 -3.04 -8.73
C LEU A 178 3.19 -2.72 -7.97
N GLY A 179 3.30 -2.28 -6.71
CA GLY A 179 2.16 -1.87 -5.90
C GLY A 179 1.40 -0.71 -6.55
N ALA A 180 2.11 0.36 -6.90
CA ALA A 180 1.53 1.57 -7.46
C ALA A 180 0.79 1.32 -8.78
N THR A 181 1.31 0.44 -9.64
CA THR A 181 0.68 0.10 -10.94
C THR A 181 -0.38 -1.01 -10.83
N THR A 182 -0.40 -1.77 -9.74
CA THR A 182 -1.37 -2.86 -9.51
C THR A 182 -2.62 -2.36 -8.81
N PHE A 183 -2.47 -1.52 -7.79
CA PHE A 183 -3.53 -1.14 -6.86
C PHE A 183 -4.05 0.29 -7.11
N THR A 184 -4.40 0.59 -8.36
CA THR A 184 -4.98 1.90 -8.74
C THR A 184 -6.47 2.02 -8.37
N TRP A 185 -7.11 0.88 -8.07
CA TRP A 185 -8.52 0.75 -7.68
C TRP A 185 -8.64 0.17 -6.27
N ALA A 186 -9.72 0.49 -5.55
CA ALA A 186 -10.04 -0.17 -4.28
C ALA A 186 -10.45 -1.62 -4.51
N VAL A 187 -11.29 -1.83 -5.53
CA VAL A 187 -11.69 -3.15 -6.01
C VAL A 187 -11.45 -3.21 -7.51
N CYS A 188 -10.67 -4.19 -7.96
CA CYS A 188 -10.51 -4.49 -9.36
C CYS A 188 -10.84 -5.97 -9.64
N SER A 189 -11.74 -6.25 -10.58
CA SER A 189 -12.05 -7.59 -11.04
C SER A 189 -11.83 -7.74 -12.54
N CYS A 190 -11.07 -8.77 -12.94
CA CYS A 190 -10.90 -9.12 -14.35
C CYS A 190 -12.16 -9.67 -15.02
N LYS A 191 -13.13 -10.09 -14.23
CA LYS A 191 -14.43 -10.56 -14.67
C LYS A 191 -15.48 -9.77 -13.91
N ASN A 192 -16.24 -10.41 -13.04
CA ASN A 192 -17.46 -9.85 -12.50
C ASN A 192 -17.28 -9.45 -11.05
N ILE A 193 -18.23 -8.65 -10.58
CA ILE A 193 -18.39 -8.34 -9.16
C ILE A 193 -19.81 -8.72 -8.77
N LYS A 194 -19.94 -9.64 -7.81
CA LYS A 194 -21.22 -10.06 -7.25
C LYS A 194 -21.26 -9.78 -5.75
N LEU A 195 -22.24 -8.99 -5.32
CA LEU A 195 -22.38 -8.54 -3.94
C LEU A 195 -23.75 -8.93 -3.41
N SER A 196 -23.77 -9.77 -2.39
CA SER A 196 -25.02 -10.22 -1.75
C SER A 196 -25.30 -9.52 -0.41
N SER A 197 -24.37 -8.70 0.08
CA SER A 197 -24.48 -7.93 1.32
C SER A 197 -24.00 -6.48 1.10
N LYS A 198 -23.97 -5.69 2.18
CA LYS A 198 -23.61 -4.27 2.14
C LYS A 198 -22.19 -4.06 1.66
N LEU A 199 -22.00 -3.04 0.82
CA LEU A 199 -20.69 -2.55 0.40
C LEU A 199 -20.51 -1.10 0.84
N LEU A 200 -19.39 -0.81 1.50
CA LEU A 200 -18.84 0.53 1.63
C LEU A 200 -17.46 0.54 0.96
N VAL A 201 -17.24 1.47 0.04
CA VAL A 201 -15.92 1.81 -0.47
C VAL A 201 -15.71 3.30 -0.32
N ASP A 202 -14.69 3.69 0.41
CA ASP A 202 -14.21 5.06 0.49
C ASP A 202 -12.69 5.09 0.44
N GLY A 203 -12.07 6.25 0.61
CA GLY A 203 -10.62 6.34 0.51
C GLY A 203 -10.01 7.39 1.42
N PHE A 204 -8.80 7.13 1.87
CA PHE A 204 -8.01 8.03 2.68
C PHE A 204 -6.55 8.04 2.19
N ASP A 205 -5.71 8.84 2.82
CA ASP A 205 -4.27 8.85 2.55
C ASP A 205 -3.57 8.71 3.90
N SER A 206 -3.07 7.51 4.18
CA SER A 206 -2.46 7.15 5.46
C SER A 206 -1.16 7.91 5.76
N THR A 207 -0.59 8.62 4.77
CA THR A 207 0.53 9.54 4.99
C THR A 207 0.09 10.90 5.51
N LYS A 208 -1.21 11.20 5.49
CA LYS A 208 -1.80 12.50 5.86
C LYS A 208 -2.66 12.45 7.12
N GLY A 209 -2.81 11.29 7.74
CA GLY A 209 -3.62 11.12 8.95
C GLY A 209 -4.42 9.81 8.96
N PRO A 210 -5.14 9.54 10.06
CA PRO A 210 -5.99 8.37 10.18
C PRO A 210 -7.21 8.50 9.27
N TYR A 211 -7.79 7.35 8.92
CA TYR A 211 -9.02 7.25 8.14
C TYR A 211 -10.17 8.02 8.78
N LYS A 212 -10.96 8.69 7.93
CA LYS A 212 -12.21 9.33 8.29
C LYS A 212 -13.32 8.80 7.36
N PRO A 213 -14.47 8.37 7.91
CA PRO A 213 -15.54 7.82 7.09
C PRO A 213 -16.06 8.76 6.01
N GLY A 214 -16.25 8.22 4.80
CA GLY A 214 -16.85 8.93 3.67
C GLY A 214 -15.93 9.92 2.96
N GLU A 215 -14.61 9.85 3.18
CA GLU A 215 -13.66 10.58 2.35
C GLU A 215 -13.67 10.08 0.90
N LEU A 216 -13.59 11.01 -0.06
CA LEU A 216 -13.63 10.68 -1.49
C LEU A 216 -12.40 9.86 -1.90
N GLY A 217 -12.64 8.78 -2.62
CA GLY A 217 -11.60 7.87 -3.08
C GLY A 217 -12.07 6.43 -3.12
N GLY A 218 -11.24 5.57 -3.72
CA GLY A 218 -11.53 4.14 -3.82
C GLY A 218 -12.58 3.82 -4.87
N GLY A 219 -12.14 3.60 -6.11
CA GLY A 219 -13.04 3.16 -7.19
C GLY A 219 -13.30 1.65 -7.15
N VAL A 220 -14.41 1.24 -7.75
CA VAL A 220 -14.77 -0.16 -8.01
C VAL A 220 -14.80 -0.40 -9.52
N GLY A 221 -13.94 -1.30 -10.00
CA GLY A 221 -13.80 -1.62 -11.42
C GLY A 221 -14.02 -3.10 -11.70
N ALA A 222 -14.90 -3.41 -12.66
CA ALA A 222 -15.07 -4.74 -13.22
C ALA A 222 -14.92 -4.68 -14.75
N ASN A 223 -14.06 -5.52 -15.33
CA ASN A 223 -14.03 -5.68 -16.79
C ASN A 223 -15.31 -6.37 -17.29
N GLY A 224 -15.99 -7.13 -16.43
CA GLY A 224 -17.29 -7.74 -16.63
C GLY A 224 -18.42 -6.94 -15.95
N TRP A 225 -19.48 -7.65 -15.55
CA TRP A 225 -20.70 -7.05 -15.00
C TRP A 225 -20.58 -6.84 -13.49
N ILE A 226 -21.42 -5.95 -12.96
CA ILE A 226 -21.56 -5.73 -11.51
C ILE A 226 -23.01 -6.04 -11.12
N GLN A 227 -23.20 -6.95 -10.17
CA GLN A 227 -24.51 -7.27 -9.63
C GLN A 227 -24.50 -7.16 -8.10
N ALA A 228 -25.40 -6.35 -7.57
CA ALA A 228 -25.59 -6.18 -6.14
C ALA A 228 -27.06 -6.42 -5.76
N SER A 229 -27.30 -7.17 -4.69
CA SER A 229 -28.64 -7.37 -4.13
C SER A 229 -28.90 -6.63 -2.82
N SER A 230 -27.93 -5.83 -2.37
CA SER A 230 -27.94 -5.11 -1.08
C SER A 230 -27.44 -3.69 -1.27
N GLU A 231 -27.55 -2.87 -0.23
CA GLU A 231 -27.15 -1.45 -0.25
C GLU A 231 -25.64 -1.27 -0.48
N GLY A 232 -25.26 -0.23 -1.23
CA GLY A 232 -23.86 0.08 -1.52
C GLY A 232 -23.57 1.57 -1.52
N ASN A 233 -22.42 1.98 -0.99
CA ASN A 233 -21.88 3.32 -1.16
C ASN A 233 -20.45 3.24 -1.67
N VAL A 234 -20.17 3.91 -2.78
CA VAL A 234 -18.83 4.02 -3.35
C VAL A 234 -18.48 5.50 -3.46
N TYR A 235 -17.56 5.96 -2.61
CA TYR A 235 -17.08 7.34 -2.58
C TYR A 235 -16.02 7.63 -3.66
N GLY A 236 -15.70 6.62 -4.48
CA GLY A 236 -15.02 6.76 -5.76
C GLY A 236 -15.95 6.53 -6.94
N GLN A 237 -15.35 6.13 -8.06
CA GLN A 237 -16.06 5.84 -9.31
C GLN A 237 -16.41 4.35 -9.45
N ILE A 238 -17.48 4.04 -10.19
CA ILE A 238 -17.86 2.65 -10.51
C ILE A 238 -17.77 2.42 -12.01
N TRP A 239 -16.99 1.43 -12.43
CA TRP A 239 -16.80 1.09 -13.84
C TRP A 239 -17.18 -0.38 -14.10
N SER A 240 -18.07 -0.61 -15.06
CA SER A 240 -18.37 -1.93 -15.62
C SER A 240 -18.12 -1.94 -17.12
N GLY A 241 -17.20 -2.82 -17.55
CA GLY A 241 -16.79 -2.97 -18.95
C GLY A 241 -17.62 -3.97 -19.76
N SER A 242 -18.66 -4.59 -19.19
CA SER A 242 -19.40 -5.66 -19.87
C SER A 242 -20.36 -5.14 -20.95
N ILE A 243 -20.50 -5.96 -22.00
CA ILE A 243 -21.62 -6.01 -22.95
C ILE A 243 -21.88 -7.50 -23.27
N PRO A 244 -23.14 -7.98 -23.40
CA PRO A 244 -24.39 -7.23 -23.27
C PRO A 244 -24.87 -7.00 -21.83
N GLN A 245 -24.23 -7.59 -20.82
CA GLN A 245 -24.53 -7.31 -19.41
C GLN A 245 -23.95 -5.95 -18.99
N GLY A 246 -24.38 -5.39 -17.85
CA GLY A 246 -23.86 -4.11 -17.34
C GLY A 246 -23.91 -4.08 -15.83
N ILE A 247 -24.60 -3.09 -15.27
CA ILE A 247 -24.75 -2.96 -13.82
C ILE A 247 -26.19 -3.29 -13.41
N LYS A 248 -26.34 -4.15 -12.41
CA LYS A 248 -27.62 -4.44 -11.74
C LYS A 248 -27.51 -4.14 -10.25
N ALA A 249 -28.16 -3.07 -9.81
CA ALA A 249 -28.27 -2.66 -8.42
C ALA A 249 -29.70 -2.93 -7.90
N GLY A 250 -29.88 -4.04 -7.19
CA GLY A 250 -31.17 -4.48 -6.63
C GLY A 250 -31.59 -3.77 -5.34
N SER A 251 -30.89 -2.70 -4.95
CA SER A 251 -31.12 -1.93 -3.72
C SER A 251 -30.59 -0.52 -3.90
N LYS A 252 -30.59 0.29 -2.84
CA LYS A 252 -30.10 1.67 -2.87
C LYS A 252 -28.57 1.73 -3.02
N TRP A 253 -28.11 2.47 -4.02
CA TRP A 253 -26.69 2.67 -4.31
C TRP A 253 -26.31 4.16 -4.41
N GLY A 254 -25.23 4.55 -3.75
CA GLY A 254 -24.62 5.87 -3.88
C GLY A 254 -23.26 5.79 -4.57
N VAL A 255 -23.05 6.60 -5.60
CA VAL A 255 -21.77 6.80 -6.29
C VAL A 255 -21.39 8.27 -6.16
N TYR A 256 -20.30 8.58 -5.47
CA TYR A 256 -19.92 9.97 -5.18
C TYR A 256 -18.85 10.52 -6.15
N ASN A 257 -18.69 9.85 -7.29
CA ASN A 257 -17.84 10.22 -8.41
C ASN A 257 -18.45 9.61 -9.69
N ASP A 258 -17.71 9.60 -10.80
CA ASP A 258 -18.25 9.18 -12.09
C ASP A 258 -18.77 7.72 -12.09
N LEU A 259 -19.87 7.50 -12.81
CA LEU A 259 -20.42 6.18 -13.12
C LEU A 259 -20.17 5.83 -14.58
N GLN A 260 -19.50 4.71 -14.85
CA GLN A 260 -19.28 4.20 -16.20
C GLN A 260 -19.82 2.79 -16.36
N CYS A 261 -20.79 2.61 -17.25
CA CYS A 261 -21.43 1.35 -17.54
C CYS A 261 -21.46 1.12 -19.06
N ALA A 262 -20.65 0.20 -19.57
CA ALA A 262 -20.62 -0.12 -21.00
C ALA A 262 -21.95 -0.69 -21.50
N GLY A 263 -22.62 -1.49 -20.67
CA GLY A 263 -23.90 -2.13 -20.97
C GLY A 263 -25.13 -1.42 -20.38
N PRO A 264 -26.25 -2.13 -20.20
CA PRO A 264 -27.44 -1.60 -19.55
C PRO A 264 -27.23 -1.39 -18.05
N LEU A 265 -27.94 -0.41 -17.49
CA LEU A 265 -27.98 -0.11 -16.06
C LEU A 265 -29.39 -0.38 -15.54
N ASP A 266 -29.52 -1.34 -14.64
CA ASP A 266 -30.76 -1.68 -13.93
C ASP A 266 -30.62 -1.35 -12.44
N ALA A 267 -31.18 -0.22 -12.01
CA ALA A 267 -31.04 0.28 -10.66
C ALA A 267 -32.39 0.45 -9.95
N SER A 268 -32.57 -0.20 -8.81
CA SER A 268 -33.76 0.00 -7.97
C SER A 268 -33.82 1.43 -7.44
N GLU A 269 -32.68 1.95 -6.96
CA GLU A 269 -32.45 3.35 -6.63
C GLU A 269 -30.94 3.61 -6.68
N MET A 270 -30.50 4.53 -7.54
CA MET A 270 -29.09 4.94 -7.62
C MET A 270 -28.95 6.46 -7.69
N THR A 271 -28.04 7.01 -6.88
CA THR A 271 -27.64 8.41 -6.92
C THR A 271 -26.18 8.54 -7.33
N GLU A 272 -25.89 9.40 -8.29
CA GLU A 272 -24.58 9.67 -8.86
C GLU A 272 -24.28 11.17 -8.72
N ALA A 273 -23.11 11.51 -8.17
CA ALA A 273 -22.79 12.86 -7.71
C ALA A 273 -22.07 13.76 -8.74
N LYS A 274 -21.58 13.21 -9.85
CA LYS A 274 -20.86 13.86 -10.95
C LYS A 274 -21.49 13.50 -12.30
N ASP A 275 -20.79 12.75 -13.15
CA ASP A 275 -21.23 12.38 -14.49
C ASP A 275 -21.48 10.87 -14.62
N ALA A 276 -22.50 10.50 -15.38
CA ALA A 276 -22.85 9.12 -15.68
C ALA A 276 -22.76 8.82 -17.17
N TYR A 277 -22.14 7.70 -17.52
CA TYR A 277 -21.98 7.22 -18.88
C TYR A 277 -22.56 5.81 -18.98
N VAL A 278 -23.69 5.65 -19.68
CA VAL A 278 -24.39 4.36 -19.80
C VAL A 278 -24.59 4.00 -21.27
N GLY A 279 -23.92 2.94 -21.72
CA GLY A 279 -23.95 2.49 -23.12
C GLY A 279 -25.19 1.68 -23.51
N GLY A 280 -25.97 1.20 -22.55
CA GLY A 280 -27.24 0.49 -22.77
C GLY A 280 -28.48 1.24 -22.26
N ALA A 281 -29.57 0.49 -22.15
CA ALA A 281 -30.81 1.01 -21.55
C ALA A 281 -30.63 1.31 -20.06
N VAL A 282 -31.24 2.39 -19.60
CA VAL A 282 -31.34 2.74 -18.17
C VAL A 282 -32.73 2.35 -17.67
N THR A 283 -32.81 1.38 -16.76
CA THR A 283 -34.06 0.93 -16.12
C THR A 283 -34.06 1.22 -14.62
N GLY A 284 -35.27 1.47 -14.10
CA GLY A 284 -35.47 1.80 -12.69
C GLY A 284 -35.26 3.29 -12.37
N LYS A 285 -34.62 3.59 -11.24
CA LYS A 285 -34.43 4.96 -10.74
C LYS A 285 -32.95 5.34 -10.72
N LEU A 286 -32.61 6.39 -11.45
CA LEU A 286 -31.26 6.95 -11.50
C LEU A 286 -31.33 8.47 -11.36
N ALA A 287 -30.59 9.03 -10.40
CA ALA A 287 -30.40 10.46 -10.27
C ALA A 287 -28.93 10.81 -10.49
N VAL A 288 -28.64 11.60 -11.52
CA VAL A 288 -27.31 12.08 -11.93
C VAL A 288 -27.23 13.57 -11.64
N ALA A 289 -26.25 14.02 -10.86
CA ALA A 289 -26.13 15.44 -10.55
C ALA A 289 -25.67 16.26 -11.77
N GLY A 290 -24.72 15.74 -12.54
CA GLY A 290 -24.14 16.37 -13.73
C GLY A 290 -24.73 15.83 -15.02
N THR A 291 -23.87 15.33 -15.89
CA THR A 291 -24.20 14.92 -17.26
C THR A 291 -24.47 13.42 -17.32
N LEU A 292 -25.65 13.05 -17.82
CA LEU A 292 -25.92 11.69 -18.26
C LEU A 292 -25.64 11.58 -19.76
N THR A 293 -24.68 10.73 -20.13
CA THR A 293 -24.41 10.35 -21.52
C THR A 293 -24.95 8.95 -21.79
N THR A 294 -25.86 8.81 -22.76
CA THR A 294 -26.41 7.50 -23.16
C THR A 294 -26.89 7.52 -24.60
N PRO A 295 -26.76 6.41 -25.37
CA PRO A 295 -27.26 6.37 -26.74
C PRO A 295 -28.79 6.19 -26.81
N THR A 296 -29.46 5.88 -25.70
CA THR A 296 -30.90 5.59 -25.65
C THR A 296 -31.69 6.67 -24.92
N ALA A 297 -32.97 6.82 -25.27
CA ALA A 297 -33.87 7.69 -24.51
C ALA A 297 -34.07 7.13 -23.10
N THR A 298 -34.21 8.03 -22.12
CA THR A 298 -34.38 7.68 -20.71
C THR A 298 -35.85 7.57 -20.30
N GLY A 299 -36.16 6.69 -19.35
CA GLY A 299 -37.51 6.52 -18.79
C GLY A 299 -37.84 7.51 -17.67
N GLY A 300 -39.09 7.52 -17.21
CA GLY A 300 -39.60 8.49 -16.22
C GLY A 300 -39.00 8.42 -14.80
N GLY A 301 -38.14 7.43 -14.51
CA GLY A 301 -37.41 7.31 -13.25
C GLY A 301 -36.01 7.92 -13.25
N VAL A 302 -35.60 8.56 -14.36
CA VAL A 302 -34.24 9.07 -14.55
C VAL A 302 -34.22 10.59 -14.48
N THR A 303 -33.39 11.16 -13.61
CA THR A 303 -33.14 12.60 -13.50
C THR A 303 -31.67 12.92 -13.74
N TYR A 304 -31.37 14.03 -14.41
CA TYR A 304 -30.01 14.47 -14.74
C TYR A 304 -29.92 15.99 -14.77
N GLY A 305 -28.73 16.54 -14.52
CA GLY A 305 -28.43 17.95 -14.77
C GLY A 305 -28.38 18.28 -16.27
N LYS A 306 -27.80 17.39 -17.07
CA LYS A 306 -27.74 17.50 -18.53
C LYS A 306 -27.84 16.13 -19.19
N LEU A 307 -28.55 16.01 -20.31
CA LEU A 307 -28.55 14.81 -21.15
C LEU A 307 -27.68 15.01 -22.39
N VAL A 308 -26.82 14.05 -22.68
CA VAL A 308 -26.09 13.93 -23.94
C VAL A 308 -26.44 12.60 -24.58
N THR A 309 -27.04 12.66 -25.77
CA THR A 309 -27.35 11.46 -26.54
C THR A 309 -26.16 11.11 -27.45
N ALA A 310 -25.29 10.23 -26.97
CA ALA A 310 -24.09 9.80 -27.68
C ALA A 310 -23.72 8.36 -27.32
N PRO A 311 -22.97 7.63 -28.19
CA PRO A 311 -22.38 6.36 -27.84
C PRO A 311 -21.46 6.47 -26.62
N VAL A 312 -21.45 5.44 -25.79
CA VAL A 312 -20.58 5.33 -24.62
C VAL A 312 -19.67 4.13 -24.80
N THR A 313 -18.37 4.34 -24.60
CA THR A 313 -17.36 3.29 -24.54
C THR A 313 -16.66 3.40 -23.20
N VAL A 314 -16.64 2.30 -22.44
CA VAL A 314 -15.91 2.21 -21.18
C VAL A 314 -14.66 1.35 -21.41
N PRO A 315 -13.45 1.90 -21.24
CA PRO A 315 -12.25 1.08 -21.34
C PRO A 315 -12.19 0.08 -20.18
N PRO A 316 -11.55 -1.09 -20.34
CA PRO A 316 -11.40 -2.06 -19.26
C PRO A 316 -10.78 -1.40 -18.01
N PRO A 317 -11.47 -1.36 -16.86
CA PRO A 317 -10.93 -0.74 -15.66
C PRO A 317 -9.70 -1.48 -15.11
N CYS A 318 -9.65 -2.80 -15.27
CA CYS A 318 -8.61 -3.66 -14.72
C CYS A 318 -7.67 -4.18 -15.82
N GLU A 319 -6.37 -4.01 -15.62
CA GLU A 319 -5.36 -4.54 -16.54
C GLU A 319 -5.17 -6.04 -16.33
N CYS A 320 -5.94 -6.82 -17.08
CA CYS A 320 -5.98 -8.27 -16.97
C CYS A 320 -5.21 -8.98 -18.08
N ALA A 321 -4.72 -8.24 -19.08
CA ALA A 321 -3.83 -8.78 -20.10
C ALA A 321 -2.38 -8.89 -19.57
N LYS A 322 -1.95 -7.93 -18.73
CA LYS A 322 -0.64 -7.93 -18.06
C LYS A 322 -0.76 -8.28 -16.57
N LYS A 323 -1.00 -9.57 -16.26
CA LYS A 323 -1.06 -10.07 -14.86
C LYS A 323 0.32 -10.10 -14.20
N VAL A 324 0.37 -9.98 -12.87
CA VAL A 324 1.60 -10.10 -12.09
C VAL A 324 2.11 -11.55 -12.16
N PRO A 325 3.36 -11.81 -12.60
CA PRO A 325 3.87 -13.17 -12.79
C PRO A 325 4.40 -13.77 -11.48
N VAL A 326 3.53 -13.89 -10.46
CA VAL A 326 3.90 -14.29 -9.08
C VAL A 326 4.72 -15.58 -9.03
N ALA A 327 4.31 -16.62 -9.76
CA ALA A 327 5.03 -17.89 -9.81
C ALA A 327 6.47 -17.74 -10.35
N ALA A 328 6.68 -16.89 -11.36
CA ALA A 328 8.00 -16.63 -11.92
C ALA A 328 8.86 -15.80 -10.95
N ILE A 329 8.26 -14.82 -10.26
CA ILE A 329 8.92 -14.03 -9.21
C ILE A 329 9.40 -14.95 -8.09
N VAL A 330 8.54 -15.80 -7.54
CA VAL A 330 8.91 -16.75 -6.48
C VAL A 330 9.97 -17.73 -6.95
N ALA A 331 9.85 -18.26 -8.17
CA ALA A 331 10.83 -19.19 -8.74
C ALA A 331 12.22 -18.55 -8.89
N ALA A 332 12.31 -17.29 -9.33
CA ALA A 332 13.57 -16.56 -9.45
C ALA A 332 14.24 -16.35 -8.07
N LYS A 333 13.44 -16.12 -7.03
CA LYS A 333 13.94 -15.88 -5.67
C LYS A 333 14.31 -17.16 -4.93
N LYS A 334 14.09 -18.34 -5.50
CA LYS A 334 14.60 -19.61 -4.94
C LYS A 334 16.11 -19.63 -4.78
N THR A 335 16.85 -18.99 -5.70
CA THR A 335 18.32 -18.90 -5.66
C THR A 335 18.83 -17.47 -5.45
N ALA A 336 18.06 -16.46 -5.84
CA ALA A 336 18.41 -15.04 -5.67
C ALA A 336 17.71 -14.42 -4.45
N ASN A 337 18.05 -14.91 -3.25
CA ASN A 337 17.53 -14.42 -1.97
C ASN A 337 18.65 -14.21 -0.93
N ASP A 338 18.29 -13.67 0.22
CA ASP A 338 19.18 -13.32 1.32
C ASP A 338 19.21 -14.34 2.46
N ASN A 339 18.56 -15.49 2.32
CA ASN A 339 18.48 -16.47 3.41
C ASN A 339 19.86 -16.85 3.93
N ALA A 340 20.82 -17.06 3.03
CA ALA A 340 22.19 -17.43 3.40
C ALA A 340 22.90 -16.33 4.21
N LEU A 341 22.55 -15.04 4.02
CA LEU A 341 23.15 -13.93 4.76
C LEU A 341 22.76 -13.95 6.25
N ILE A 342 21.61 -14.53 6.58
CA ILE A 342 21.08 -14.59 7.95
C ILE A 342 20.93 -16.02 8.48
N SER A 343 21.34 -17.02 7.70
CA SER A 343 21.13 -18.45 8.00
C SER A 343 19.65 -18.84 8.19
N LEU A 344 18.75 -18.24 7.41
CA LEU A 344 17.33 -18.58 7.42
C LEU A 344 17.09 -19.91 6.69
N ASP A 345 16.48 -20.87 7.38
CA ASP A 345 16.02 -22.11 6.76
C ASP A 345 14.70 -21.86 5.98
N PRO A 346 14.65 -22.14 4.66
CA PRO A 346 13.42 -22.00 3.89
C PRO A 346 12.21 -22.76 4.44
N ALA A 347 12.44 -23.88 5.14
CA ALA A 347 11.40 -24.73 5.71
C ALA A 347 11.12 -24.43 7.19
N ILE A 348 11.60 -23.31 7.75
CA ILE A 348 11.49 -23.01 9.18
C ILE A 348 10.07 -23.13 9.75
N LEU A 349 9.05 -22.75 8.99
CA LEU A 349 7.63 -22.80 9.39
C LEU A 349 6.93 -24.13 9.12
N SER A 350 7.52 -25.02 8.31
CA SER A 350 6.95 -26.35 8.03
C SER A 350 7.50 -27.45 8.95
N LYS A 351 8.49 -27.13 9.79
CA LYS A 351 9.09 -28.08 10.72
C LYS A 351 8.22 -28.27 11.97
N PRO A 352 8.20 -29.49 12.55
CA PRO A 352 7.65 -29.70 13.89
C PRO A 352 8.34 -28.79 14.91
N GLY A 353 7.56 -28.08 15.72
CA GLY A 353 8.10 -27.13 16.69
C GLY A 353 8.75 -25.90 16.04
N HIS A 354 8.22 -25.46 14.89
CA HIS A 354 8.57 -24.17 14.31
C HIS A 354 8.50 -23.05 15.36
N PRO A 355 9.28 -21.97 15.23
CA PRO A 355 9.15 -20.83 16.12
C PRO A 355 7.76 -20.20 16.02
N ASP A 356 7.24 -19.74 17.15
CA ASP A 356 5.97 -18.99 17.20
C ASP A 356 6.14 -17.58 16.62
N ARG A 357 7.35 -17.04 16.61
CA ARG A 357 7.69 -15.73 16.03
C ARG A 357 8.99 -15.74 15.26
N ILE A 358 8.99 -15.07 14.10
CA ILE A 358 10.18 -14.78 13.30
C ILE A 358 10.26 -13.28 13.04
N ASP A 359 11.37 -12.65 13.44
CA ASP A 359 11.70 -11.27 13.12
C ASP A 359 12.73 -11.24 11.98
N LEU A 360 12.27 -10.83 10.79
CA LEU A 360 13.06 -10.76 9.56
C LEU A 360 13.61 -9.33 9.37
N PRO A 361 14.94 -9.15 9.25
CA PRO A 361 15.51 -7.84 8.96
C PRO A 361 15.21 -7.40 7.51
N CYS A 362 15.78 -6.28 7.08
CA CYS A 362 15.62 -5.83 5.72
C CYS A 362 16.18 -6.87 4.73
N GLY A 363 15.45 -7.16 3.65
CA GLY A 363 15.90 -8.15 2.67
C GLY A 363 14.81 -8.89 1.94
N GLN A 364 15.23 -9.93 1.22
CA GLN A 364 14.42 -10.73 0.32
C GLN A 364 14.58 -12.20 0.73
N TYR A 365 13.54 -12.79 1.29
CA TYR A 365 13.59 -14.11 1.92
C TYR A 365 12.72 -15.11 1.21
N TYR A 366 13.26 -16.31 1.00
CA TYR A 366 12.54 -17.40 0.36
C TYR A 366 12.13 -18.44 1.40
N LEU A 367 10.86 -18.85 1.38
CA LEU A 367 10.32 -19.90 2.24
C LEU A 367 9.62 -20.95 1.36
N THR A 368 9.58 -22.20 1.83
CA THR A 368 8.66 -23.19 1.28
C THR A 368 7.25 -22.95 1.81
N GLY A 369 6.23 -23.43 1.10
CA GLY A 369 4.88 -23.53 1.63
C GLY A 369 4.83 -24.27 2.97
N PHE A 370 3.85 -23.93 3.80
CA PHE A 370 3.75 -24.43 5.17
C PHE A 370 2.30 -24.61 5.62
N SER A 371 2.10 -25.52 6.56
CA SER A 371 0.82 -25.74 7.25
C SER A 371 1.03 -25.59 8.74
N LEU A 372 0.40 -24.58 9.34
CA LEU A 372 0.54 -24.25 10.74
C LEU A 372 -0.47 -25.02 11.58
N THR A 373 0.02 -25.70 12.60
CA THR A 373 -0.79 -26.28 13.68
C THR A 373 -0.68 -25.48 14.99
N GLY A 374 0.32 -24.60 15.10
CA GLY A 374 0.51 -23.64 16.19
C GLY A 374 0.52 -22.20 15.66
N ALA A 375 0.41 -21.22 16.56
CA ALA A 375 0.42 -19.82 16.19
C ALA A 375 1.77 -19.41 15.57
N ALA A 376 1.76 -18.52 14.59
CA ALA A 376 2.96 -17.95 14.02
C ALA A 376 2.81 -16.44 13.77
N THR A 377 3.85 -15.67 14.06
CA THR A 377 3.97 -14.25 13.70
C THR A 377 5.25 -14.02 12.93
N ILE A 378 5.15 -13.43 11.75
CA ILE A 378 6.30 -12.96 10.97
C ILE A 378 6.28 -11.43 11.02
N VAL A 379 7.35 -10.84 11.57
CA VAL A 379 7.53 -9.39 11.61
C VAL A 379 8.64 -8.99 10.66
N ALA A 380 8.34 -8.05 9.77
CA ALA A 380 9.30 -7.46 8.84
C ALA A 380 9.88 -6.16 9.41
N HIS A 381 11.20 -6.05 9.39
CA HIS A 381 11.95 -4.87 9.82
C HIS A 381 12.62 -4.21 8.62
N GLY A 382 12.35 -2.92 8.40
CA GLY A 382 12.72 -2.23 7.15
C GLY A 382 11.96 -2.77 5.92
N HIS A 383 12.56 -2.61 4.73
CA HIS A 383 12.04 -3.15 3.48
C HIS A 383 12.31 -4.65 3.43
N THR A 384 11.24 -5.43 3.54
CA THR A 384 11.30 -6.88 3.56
C THR A 384 10.33 -7.47 2.55
N ALA A 385 10.82 -8.44 1.77
CA ALA A 385 10.00 -9.27 0.92
C ALA A 385 10.12 -10.75 1.27
N ILE A 386 9.00 -11.46 1.23
CA ILE A 386 8.88 -12.88 1.50
C ILE A 386 8.32 -13.56 0.26
N TYR A 387 9.03 -14.58 -0.23
CA TYR A 387 8.68 -15.37 -1.40
C TYR A 387 8.40 -16.81 -0.96
N ILE A 388 7.15 -17.24 -1.03
CA ILE A 388 6.68 -18.52 -0.52
C ILE A 388 6.38 -19.45 -1.69
N ASP A 389 7.16 -20.52 -1.81
CA ASP A 389 7.00 -21.55 -2.84
C ASP A 389 6.07 -22.67 -2.36
N GLY A 390 4.79 -22.55 -2.69
CA GLY A 390 3.72 -23.46 -2.30
C GLY A 390 2.54 -22.74 -1.66
N ASP A 391 1.68 -23.52 -0.99
CA ASP A 391 0.51 -23.03 -0.27
C ASP A 391 0.84 -22.64 1.18
N ILE A 392 0.03 -21.76 1.74
CA ILE A 392 -0.04 -21.45 3.17
C ILE A 392 -1.36 -22.00 3.69
N SER A 393 -1.29 -22.89 4.68
CA SER A 393 -2.45 -23.33 5.45
C SER A 393 -2.31 -22.85 6.89
N ALA A 394 -3.06 -21.82 7.26
CA ALA A 394 -3.10 -21.26 8.61
C ALA A 394 -4.25 -21.92 9.40
N GLY A 395 -3.97 -23.10 9.96
CA GLY A 395 -4.87 -23.82 10.87
C GLY A 395 -4.94 -23.20 12.28
N ALA A 396 -4.04 -22.28 12.58
CA ALA A 396 -3.92 -21.52 13.82
C ALA A 396 -3.64 -20.04 13.50
N PHE A 397 -3.51 -19.19 14.53
CA PHE A 397 -3.22 -17.76 14.38
C PHE A 397 -1.99 -17.52 13.48
N LEU A 398 -2.15 -16.71 12.43
CA LEU A 398 -1.05 -16.27 11.58
C LEU A 398 -1.09 -14.76 11.43
N ALA A 399 -0.03 -14.09 11.85
CA ALA A 399 0.19 -12.68 11.57
C ALA A 399 1.43 -12.50 10.67
N MET A 400 1.32 -11.67 9.64
CA MET A 400 2.46 -11.18 8.87
C MET A 400 2.36 -9.66 8.77
N THR A 401 3.28 -8.94 9.41
CA THR A 401 3.16 -7.48 9.58
C THR A 401 4.52 -6.78 9.50
N PRO A 402 4.63 -5.59 8.87
CA PRO A 402 5.82 -4.77 9.01
C PRO A 402 5.81 -4.00 10.33
N GLU A 403 7.00 -3.71 10.85
CA GLU A 403 7.17 -2.72 11.93
C GLU A 403 6.83 -1.30 11.44
N PRO A 404 6.55 -0.35 12.35
CA PRO A 404 6.40 1.05 11.97
C PRO A 404 7.62 1.57 11.19
N GLY A 405 7.39 2.01 9.94
CA GLY A 405 8.44 2.49 9.04
C GLY A 405 9.09 1.43 8.14
N GLY A 406 8.76 0.16 8.34
CA GLY A 406 9.10 -0.94 7.44
C GLY A 406 8.04 -1.21 6.38
N SER A 407 8.38 -1.96 5.34
CA SER A 407 7.45 -2.43 4.31
C SER A 407 7.51 -3.94 4.19
N LEU A 408 6.36 -4.56 3.90
CA LEU A 408 6.21 -5.99 3.77
C LEU A 408 5.57 -6.37 2.43
N ASP A 409 6.36 -7.03 1.59
CA ASP A 409 5.92 -7.63 0.34
C ASP A 409 5.85 -9.15 0.46
N ILE A 410 4.70 -9.74 0.14
CA ILE A 410 4.49 -11.18 0.28
C ILE A 410 4.08 -11.73 -1.08
N PHE A 411 4.86 -12.65 -1.63
CA PHE A 411 4.56 -13.35 -2.87
C PHE A 411 4.37 -14.83 -2.55
N VAL A 412 3.19 -15.38 -2.81
CA VAL A 412 2.87 -16.79 -2.58
C VAL A 412 2.61 -17.43 -3.93
N SER A 413 3.41 -18.42 -4.34
CA SER A 413 3.21 -19.08 -5.64
C SER A 413 1.92 -19.90 -5.69
N GLY A 414 1.50 -20.44 -4.54
CA GLY A 414 0.22 -21.11 -4.33
C GLY A 414 -0.85 -20.18 -3.76
N THR A 415 -1.61 -20.71 -2.81
CA THR A 415 -2.77 -20.07 -2.18
C THR A 415 -2.65 -19.95 -0.68
N ILE A 416 -3.53 -19.15 -0.08
CA ILE A 416 -3.67 -19.03 1.38
C ILE A 416 -5.03 -19.56 1.76
N THR A 417 -5.04 -20.53 2.68
CA THR A 417 -6.23 -20.97 3.40
C THR A 417 -6.04 -20.66 4.87
N ALA A 418 -6.93 -19.86 5.45
CA ALA A 418 -6.94 -19.57 6.88
C ALA A 418 -8.26 -20.07 7.48
N SER A 419 -8.17 -20.90 8.53
CA SER A 419 -9.32 -21.38 9.31
C SER A 419 -9.32 -20.87 10.75
N SER A 420 -8.47 -19.89 11.04
CA SER A 420 -8.28 -19.22 12.32
C SER A 420 -7.99 -17.74 12.04
N ASP A 421 -7.81 -16.94 13.11
CA ASP A 421 -7.43 -15.54 13.02
C ASP A 421 -6.19 -15.35 12.12
N PHE A 422 -6.37 -14.51 11.10
CA PHE A 422 -5.36 -14.23 10.09
C PHE A 422 -5.19 -12.72 10.00
N LYS A 423 -3.97 -12.24 10.25
CA LYS A 423 -3.64 -10.81 10.27
C LYS A 423 -2.59 -10.49 9.23
N ILE A 424 -2.86 -9.47 8.43
CA ILE A 424 -1.92 -8.96 7.43
C ILE A 424 -1.79 -7.45 7.58
N GLY A 425 -0.54 -7.01 7.74
CA GLY A 425 -0.16 -5.60 7.77
C GLY A 425 -0.77 -4.81 8.94
N SER A 426 -1.13 -3.56 8.67
CA SER A 426 -1.57 -2.59 9.68
C SER A 426 -2.47 -1.52 9.05
N ALA A 427 -3.58 -1.20 9.71
CA ALA A 427 -4.50 -0.16 9.27
C ALA A 427 -3.87 1.26 9.33
N ASN A 428 -2.80 1.47 10.11
CA ASN A 428 -2.11 2.76 10.19
C ASN A 428 -1.21 3.07 8.99
N PHE A 429 -0.79 2.06 8.24
CA PHE A 429 0.13 2.23 7.10
C PHE A 429 -0.09 1.12 6.04
N PRO A 430 -1.33 0.94 5.55
CA PRO A 430 -1.67 -0.19 4.71
C PRO A 430 -0.95 -0.16 3.34
N ALA A 431 -0.57 1.01 2.83
CA ALA A 431 0.25 1.11 1.60
C ALA A 431 1.60 0.38 1.71
N LEU A 432 2.13 0.15 2.91
CA LEU A 432 3.41 -0.54 3.13
C LEU A 432 3.29 -2.07 3.13
N THR A 433 2.08 -2.63 3.06
CA THR A 433 1.86 -4.09 2.99
C THR A 433 1.22 -4.49 1.68
N ARG A 434 1.83 -5.44 0.97
CA ARG A 434 1.35 -5.96 -0.32
C ARG A 434 1.43 -7.48 -0.34
N LEU A 435 0.33 -8.13 -0.68
CA LEU A 435 0.19 -9.58 -0.77
C LEU A 435 -0.17 -9.97 -2.21
N TYR A 436 0.61 -10.84 -2.83
CA TYR A 436 0.41 -11.34 -4.18
C TYR A 436 0.26 -12.87 -4.16
N LEU A 437 -0.91 -13.35 -4.58
CA LEU A 437 -1.25 -14.78 -4.65
C LEU A 437 -1.19 -15.28 -6.09
N GLY A 438 -0.33 -16.26 -6.34
CA GLY A 438 -0.10 -16.85 -7.65
C GLY A 438 -1.05 -17.99 -8.00
N GLY A 439 -1.60 -18.67 -6.99
CA GLY A 439 -2.51 -19.80 -7.18
C GLY A 439 -3.85 -19.38 -7.78
N ALA A 440 -4.48 -20.32 -8.48
CA ALA A 440 -5.74 -20.09 -9.20
C ALA A 440 -6.98 -20.60 -8.44
N THR A 441 -6.81 -21.18 -7.25
CA THR A 441 -7.93 -21.60 -6.41
C THR A 441 -8.53 -20.40 -5.68
N THR A 442 -9.81 -20.51 -5.30
CA THR A 442 -10.54 -19.40 -4.67
C THR A 442 -9.88 -18.93 -3.39
N PHE A 443 -9.54 -17.65 -3.32
CA PHE A 443 -9.07 -17.00 -2.11
C PHE A 443 -10.28 -16.71 -1.21
N THR A 444 -10.38 -17.44 -0.11
CA THR A 444 -11.55 -17.39 0.79
C THR A 444 -11.14 -16.94 2.18
N LEU A 445 -11.92 -16.02 2.75
CA LEU A 445 -11.82 -15.59 4.15
C LEU A 445 -13.11 -15.99 4.87
N THR A 446 -12.97 -16.87 5.86
CA THR A 446 -14.11 -17.53 6.55
C THR A 446 -14.38 -16.99 7.95
N SER A 447 -13.52 -16.11 8.46
CA SER A 447 -13.67 -15.41 9.74
C SER A 447 -13.55 -13.90 9.53
N ASN A 448 -14.23 -13.14 10.42
CA ASN A 448 -14.16 -11.68 10.38
C ASN A 448 -12.71 -11.23 10.47
N VAL A 449 -12.32 -10.32 9.58
CA VAL A 449 -10.91 -9.96 9.42
C VAL A 449 -10.74 -8.47 9.15
N VAL A 450 -9.74 -7.90 9.81
CA VAL A 450 -9.20 -6.58 9.51
C VAL A 450 -7.90 -6.77 8.75
N ILE A 451 -7.86 -6.30 7.51
CA ILE A 451 -6.66 -6.35 6.67
C ILE A 451 -6.13 -4.93 6.52
N GLY A 452 -4.87 -4.71 6.87
CA GLY A 452 -4.17 -3.44 6.65
C GLY A 452 -3.13 -3.58 5.55
N GLY A 453 -3.57 -3.70 4.29
CA GLY A 453 -2.68 -3.99 3.17
C GLY A 453 -3.40 -4.12 1.84
N ASN A 454 -2.65 -4.40 0.80
CA ASN A 454 -3.14 -4.52 -0.57
C ASN A 454 -3.04 -5.96 -1.06
N VAL A 455 -4.14 -6.54 -1.56
CA VAL A 455 -4.24 -7.96 -1.90
C VAL A 455 -4.44 -8.13 -3.40
N TRP A 456 -3.50 -8.81 -4.04
CA TRP A 456 -3.61 -9.24 -5.43
C TRP A 456 -3.82 -10.75 -5.50
N ALA A 457 -4.94 -11.16 -6.08
CA ALA A 457 -5.33 -12.53 -6.36
C ALA A 457 -5.81 -12.65 -7.81
N GLY A 458 -5.06 -12.06 -8.75
CA GLY A 458 -5.50 -11.89 -10.14
C GLY A 458 -5.65 -13.19 -10.94
N ASN A 459 -5.24 -14.35 -10.42
CA ASN A 459 -5.49 -15.68 -11.00
C ASN A 459 -6.66 -16.42 -10.36
N ALA A 460 -7.21 -15.89 -9.27
CA ALA A 460 -8.17 -16.55 -8.42
C ALA A 460 -9.46 -15.72 -8.29
N LYS A 461 -10.55 -16.42 -8.03
CA LYS A 461 -11.76 -15.78 -7.51
C LYS A 461 -11.53 -15.37 -6.06
N VAL A 462 -11.82 -14.12 -5.74
CA VAL A 462 -11.89 -13.62 -4.36
C VAL A 462 -13.30 -13.90 -3.85
N MET A 463 -13.43 -14.63 -2.75
CA MET A 463 -14.71 -14.97 -2.13
C MET A 463 -14.70 -14.63 -0.64
N TRP A 464 -15.40 -13.57 -0.26
CA TRP A 464 -15.49 -13.14 1.14
C TRP A 464 -16.87 -13.46 1.71
N THR A 465 -16.87 -14.41 2.63
CA THR A 465 -18.10 -14.96 3.23
C THR A 465 -18.30 -14.52 4.68
N SER A 466 -17.39 -13.70 5.20
CA SER A 466 -17.38 -13.13 6.55
C SER A 466 -17.19 -11.61 6.49
N ASP A 467 -17.61 -10.90 7.54
CA ASP A 467 -17.54 -9.45 7.55
C ASP A 467 -16.07 -9.01 7.50
N THR A 468 -15.73 -8.22 6.51
CA THR A 468 -14.34 -7.84 6.20
C THR A 468 -14.20 -6.33 6.22
N GLU A 469 -13.21 -5.84 6.97
CA GLU A 469 -12.76 -4.46 6.94
C GLU A 469 -11.35 -4.41 6.36
N LEU A 470 -11.23 -3.86 5.15
CA LEU A 470 -9.98 -3.78 4.42
C LEU A 470 -9.53 -2.33 4.34
N PHE A 471 -8.41 -2.01 4.99
CA PHE A 471 -7.65 -0.79 4.74
C PHE A 471 -6.64 -1.08 3.64
N GLY A 472 -6.90 -0.60 2.42
CA GLY A 472 -6.10 -0.88 1.23
C GLY A 472 -6.95 -1.23 0.01
N ALA A 473 -6.47 -2.17 -0.81
CA ALA A 473 -7.06 -2.51 -2.09
C ALA A 473 -7.12 -4.02 -2.33
N VAL A 474 -8.03 -4.46 -3.19
CA VAL A 474 -8.15 -5.85 -3.63
C VAL A 474 -8.26 -5.96 -5.16
N PHE A 475 -7.48 -6.87 -5.74
CA PHE A 475 -7.52 -7.23 -7.17
C PHE A 475 -7.79 -8.73 -7.31
N GLY A 476 -8.79 -9.13 -8.10
CA GLY A 476 -9.15 -10.54 -8.32
C GLY A 476 -9.40 -10.90 -9.79
N ASP A 477 -9.35 -12.19 -10.12
CA ASP A 477 -9.83 -12.68 -11.42
C ASP A 477 -11.36 -12.54 -11.54
N ASP A 478 -12.06 -12.81 -10.45
CA ASP A 478 -13.50 -12.65 -10.25
C ASP A 478 -13.74 -12.28 -8.78
N PHE A 479 -14.83 -11.60 -8.44
CA PHE A 479 -15.05 -11.11 -7.08
C PHE A 479 -16.48 -11.40 -6.61
N GLU A 480 -16.60 -12.08 -5.46
CA GLU A 480 -17.89 -12.31 -4.79
C GLU A 480 -17.79 -12.03 -3.29
N ALA A 481 -18.71 -11.22 -2.78
CA ALA A 481 -18.87 -11.01 -1.34
C ALA A 481 -20.30 -11.35 -0.93
N THR A 482 -20.45 -12.24 0.06
CA THR A 482 -21.75 -12.63 0.63
C THR A 482 -21.99 -12.07 2.02
N ALA A 483 -20.96 -11.48 2.64
CA ALA A 483 -21.00 -10.79 3.93
C ALA A 483 -20.67 -9.31 3.77
N ALA A 484 -20.85 -8.52 4.84
CA ALA A 484 -20.65 -7.08 4.76
C ALA A 484 -19.17 -6.75 4.47
N LEU A 485 -18.96 -5.77 3.60
CA LEU A 485 -17.63 -5.40 3.14
C LEU A 485 -17.42 -3.90 3.23
N ASN A 486 -16.44 -3.49 4.02
CA ASN A 486 -15.93 -2.13 4.08
C ASN A 486 -14.51 -2.10 3.51
N ILE A 487 -14.27 -1.27 2.51
CA ILE A 487 -12.94 -1.06 1.92
C ILE A 487 -12.59 0.42 2.02
N HIS A 488 -11.49 0.69 2.69
CA HIS A 488 -10.92 2.00 2.91
C HIS A 488 -9.65 2.10 2.08
N TYR A 489 -9.77 2.63 0.86
CA TYR A 489 -8.68 2.67 -0.10
C TYR A 489 -7.62 3.67 0.33
N ASP A 490 -6.43 3.17 0.65
CA ASP A 490 -5.28 4.01 0.95
C ASP A 490 -4.59 4.45 -0.33
N ARG A 491 -4.80 5.71 -0.69
CA ARG A 491 -4.22 6.35 -1.88
C ARG A 491 -2.70 6.42 -1.83
N ALA A 492 -2.08 6.30 -0.65
CA ALA A 492 -0.63 6.27 -0.54
C ALA A 492 0.02 5.08 -1.28
N VAL A 493 -0.75 4.03 -1.64
CA VAL A 493 -0.22 2.88 -2.39
C VAL A 493 0.29 3.29 -3.78
N VAL A 494 -0.32 4.30 -4.42
CA VAL A 494 0.10 4.74 -5.77
C VAL A 494 1.35 5.61 -5.78
N THR A 495 1.77 6.13 -4.62
CA THR A 495 3.00 6.92 -4.47
C THR A 495 4.16 6.11 -3.89
N GLN A 496 3.95 4.85 -3.49
CA GLN A 496 5.05 4.00 -3.01
C GLN A 496 6.11 3.73 -4.09
N GLY A 497 5.77 3.89 -5.36
CA GLY A 497 6.73 3.77 -6.46
C GLY A 497 7.80 4.85 -6.50
N ASP A 498 7.65 5.95 -5.75
CA ASP A 498 8.61 7.06 -5.76
C ASP A 498 9.94 6.68 -5.08
N GLU A 499 9.94 5.67 -4.20
CA GLU A 499 11.15 5.13 -3.56
C GLU A 499 12.01 4.31 -4.53
N CYS A 500 11.36 3.74 -5.55
CA CYS A 500 12.01 3.00 -6.60
C CYS A 500 12.73 4.04 -7.47
N LYS A 501 14.06 4.07 -7.43
CA LYS A 501 14.88 4.99 -8.25
C LYS A 501 14.60 4.75 -9.73
N LYS A 502 13.58 5.42 -10.27
CA LYS A 502 13.29 5.42 -11.69
C LYS A 502 14.27 6.39 -12.32
N THR A 503 15.08 5.91 -13.25
CA THR A 503 15.96 6.77 -14.03
C THR A 503 15.70 6.56 -15.53
N PRO A 504 15.19 7.60 -16.22
CA PRO A 504 14.60 8.80 -15.60
C PRO A 504 13.24 8.45 -14.95
N PRO A 505 12.82 9.18 -13.90
CA PRO A 505 11.52 8.98 -13.29
C PRO A 505 10.43 9.43 -14.26
N PRO A 506 9.31 8.68 -14.41
CA PRO A 506 8.13 9.09 -15.15
C PRO A 506 7.50 10.29 -14.45
N ASP A 507 8.18 11.41 -14.56
CA ASP A 507 7.74 12.72 -14.19
C ASP A 507 6.78 13.17 -15.29
N ALA A 508 5.80 13.97 -14.90
CA ALA A 508 4.81 14.57 -15.79
C ALA A 508 5.46 15.53 -16.80
N GLY A 509 6.21 15.02 -17.78
CA GLY A 509 6.49 15.69 -19.04
C GLY A 509 7.92 15.90 -19.51
N THR A 510 8.95 15.26 -18.95
CA THR A 510 10.33 15.44 -19.44
C THR A 510 11.01 14.18 -19.97
N ASP A 511 10.43 13.01 -19.74
CA ASP A 511 10.99 11.71 -20.11
C ASP A 511 10.77 11.37 -21.59
N SER A 512 11.49 12.08 -22.44
CA SER A 512 11.59 11.76 -23.86
C SER A 512 12.43 10.48 -24.03
N GLY A 513 11.79 9.31 -24.13
CA GLY A 513 12.50 8.06 -24.52
C GLY A 513 11.97 6.73 -23.97
N ILE A 514 11.03 6.74 -23.02
CA ILE A 514 10.40 5.49 -22.54
C ILE A 514 9.31 5.09 -23.53
N THR A 515 9.52 3.97 -24.23
CA THR A 515 8.50 3.37 -25.09
C THR A 515 7.44 2.67 -24.25
N CYS A 516 6.17 2.87 -24.57
CA CYS A 516 5.06 2.27 -23.83
C CYS A 516 4.06 1.61 -24.77
N GLY A 517 3.49 0.48 -24.34
CA GLY A 517 2.28 -0.08 -24.96
C GLY A 517 1.01 0.37 -24.24
N THR A 518 1.13 0.59 -22.93
CA THR A 518 0.05 1.04 -22.05
C THR A 518 0.56 2.11 -21.09
N CYS A 519 -0.35 2.86 -20.47
CA CYS A 519 -0.03 3.81 -19.41
C CYS A 519 0.69 3.17 -18.19
N LYS A 520 0.57 1.84 -17.98
CA LYS A 520 1.27 1.16 -16.90
C LYS A 520 2.77 1.09 -17.13
N ASP A 521 3.19 1.02 -18.40
CA ASP A 521 4.60 1.08 -18.77
C ASP A 521 5.19 2.48 -18.47
N CYS A 522 4.32 3.48 -18.25
CA CYS A 522 4.67 4.82 -17.81
C CYS A 522 4.41 5.07 -16.32
N GLY A 523 4.33 4.03 -15.49
CA GLY A 523 4.06 4.19 -14.05
C GLY A 523 2.69 4.84 -13.77
N ASN A 524 1.69 4.47 -14.56
CA ASN A 524 0.34 5.05 -14.61
C ASN A 524 0.21 6.46 -15.21
N GLN A 525 1.31 7.04 -15.72
CA GLN A 525 1.25 8.27 -16.50
C GLN A 525 0.82 8.02 -17.94
N ALA A 526 0.66 9.08 -18.72
CA ALA A 526 0.10 8.97 -20.06
C ALA A 526 1.04 8.23 -21.02
N CYS A 527 0.49 7.27 -21.76
CA CYS A 527 1.15 6.66 -22.90
C CYS A 527 0.56 7.24 -24.20
N ILE A 528 1.34 8.03 -24.91
CA ILE A 528 0.90 8.80 -26.08
C ILE A 528 1.70 8.37 -27.30
N SER A 529 1.03 7.75 -28.25
CA SER A 529 1.64 7.28 -29.51
C SER A 529 2.89 6.41 -29.28
N GLY A 530 2.86 5.59 -28.22
CA GLY A 530 3.94 4.67 -27.88
C GLY A 530 5.07 5.29 -27.05
N SER A 531 4.90 6.51 -26.53
CA SER A 531 5.88 7.16 -25.64
C SER A 531 5.21 7.73 -24.39
N CYS A 532 5.89 7.64 -23.24
CA CYS A 532 5.41 8.27 -22.01
C CYS A 532 5.48 9.80 -22.11
N GLY A 533 4.48 10.51 -21.57
CA GLY A 533 4.43 11.96 -21.66
C GLY A 533 3.32 12.62 -20.85
N GLN A 534 3.06 13.91 -21.12
CA GLN A 534 2.02 14.68 -20.46
C GLN A 534 0.64 14.35 -21.02
N CYS A 535 -0.31 14.03 -20.16
CA CYS A 535 -1.69 13.84 -20.59
C CYS A 535 -2.29 15.17 -21.09
N SER A 536 -3.09 15.11 -22.14
CA SER A 536 -4.02 16.16 -22.58
C SER A 536 -5.49 15.77 -22.36
N SER A 537 -5.75 14.51 -22.01
CA SER A 537 -7.08 14.00 -21.67
C SER A 537 -6.99 12.79 -20.73
N SER A 538 -8.04 12.56 -19.94
CA SER A 538 -8.11 11.40 -19.02
C SER A 538 -8.10 10.06 -19.75
N ALA A 539 -8.47 10.00 -21.03
CA ALA A 539 -8.40 8.79 -21.84
C ALA A 539 -6.98 8.27 -22.07
N GLN A 540 -5.97 9.12 -21.86
CA GLN A 540 -4.56 8.74 -21.98
C GLN A 540 -3.99 8.20 -20.66
N CYS A 541 -4.71 8.35 -19.55
CA CYS A 541 -4.30 7.93 -18.23
C CYS A 541 -4.74 6.50 -17.92
N CYS A 542 -4.02 5.83 -17.03
CA CYS A 542 -4.45 4.53 -16.51
C CYS A 542 -5.70 4.69 -15.66
N PRO A 543 -6.78 3.95 -15.93
CA PRO A 543 -7.95 3.95 -15.04
C PRO A 543 -7.56 3.60 -13.59
N PRO A 544 -8.11 4.26 -12.57
CA PRO A 544 -9.14 5.32 -12.62
C PRO A 544 -8.58 6.76 -12.76
N LEU A 545 -7.27 6.91 -13.03
CA LEU A 545 -6.62 8.22 -13.02
C LEU A 545 -7.16 9.13 -14.12
N GLN A 546 -7.21 10.41 -13.79
CA GLN A 546 -7.68 11.47 -14.67
C GLN A 546 -6.56 12.45 -14.95
N CYS A 547 -6.63 13.09 -16.11
CA CYS A 547 -5.62 14.05 -16.51
C CYS A 547 -5.86 15.40 -15.84
N PHE A 548 -4.86 15.88 -15.11
CA PHE A 548 -4.88 17.19 -14.48
C PHE A 548 -3.52 17.87 -14.66
N ASN A 549 -3.51 19.03 -15.31
CA ASN A 549 -2.30 19.82 -15.58
C ASN A 549 -1.14 19.00 -16.17
N GLY A 550 -1.43 18.08 -17.09
CA GLY A 550 -0.41 17.25 -17.75
C GLY A 550 -0.03 15.97 -16.99
N ALA A 551 -0.53 15.76 -15.77
CA ALA A 551 -0.27 14.56 -14.97
C ALA A 551 -1.51 13.68 -14.83
N CYS A 552 -1.32 12.36 -14.81
CA CYS A 552 -2.35 11.41 -14.46
C CYS A 552 -2.40 11.27 -12.94
N VAL A 553 -3.50 11.70 -12.34
CA VAL A 553 -3.69 11.76 -10.88
C VAL A 553 -5.04 11.18 -10.47
N GLN A 554 -5.17 10.78 -9.21
CA GLN A 554 -6.49 10.52 -8.64
C GLN A 554 -7.14 11.86 -8.28
N LEU A 555 -8.25 12.22 -8.92
CA LEU A 555 -9.02 13.39 -8.52
C LEU A 555 -9.82 13.07 -7.26
N VAL A 556 -9.46 13.77 -6.18
CA VAL A 556 -10.07 13.67 -4.84
C VAL A 556 -10.82 14.95 -4.44
N LYS A 557 -11.18 15.80 -5.40
CA LYS A 557 -12.00 16.99 -5.17
C LYS A 557 -13.07 17.16 -6.24
#